data_AF-A0A1C6FFF7-F1
#
_entry.id   AF-A0A1C6FFF7-F1
#
_cell.length_a   1.000
_cell.length_b   1.000
_cell.length_c   1.000
_cell.angle_alpha   90.00
_cell.angle_beta   90.00
_cell.angle_gamma   90.00
#
_symmetry.space_group_name_H-M   'P 1'
#
loop_
_entity.id
_entity.type
_entity.pdbx_description
1 polymer ?
#
loop_
_entity_poly.entity_id
_entity_poly.type
_entity_poly.pdbx_seq_one_letter_code
_entity_poly.pdbx_strand_id
1 'polypeptide(L)'
;MAEEIRQEIQKSAQEADLVLVGIGTEFSKKNARKEEIMEAYRKLADLLKGKNYFLLTVNTDDLIFESAIDSERIVAPCGSDKTGNVVTNDDYDESWYMPQWEKYTKWLQGTVNKKVCVLELGVGFEYPTVIRFAFEKIVYFNQKCHMYRIHEKFAQLTPEIKDRTTAVKENAVKLLLEDGADVR
;
A
#
# COMPACT_ATOMS: atom_id res chain seq x y z
N MET A 1 6.41 -19.21 9.10
CA MET A 1 5.18 -18.42 8.86
C MET A 1 5.46 -17.05 8.26
N ALA A 2 6.03 -16.07 8.98
CA ALA A 2 6.30 -14.74 8.40
C ALA A 2 7.22 -14.78 7.17
N GLU A 3 8.26 -15.61 7.23
CA GLU A 3 9.18 -15.82 6.11
C GLU A 3 8.50 -16.45 4.87
N GLU A 4 7.66 -17.47 5.08
CA GLU A 4 6.92 -18.11 3.98
C GLU A 4 5.97 -17.13 3.30
N ILE A 5 5.29 -16.28 4.09
CA ILE A 5 4.41 -15.22 3.59
C ILE A 5 5.20 -14.19 2.77
N ARG A 6 6.38 -13.77 3.25
CA ARG A 6 7.25 -12.86 2.49
C ARG A 6 7.68 -13.47 1.15
N GLN A 7 8.07 -14.75 1.15
CA GLN A 7 8.45 -15.47 -0.07
C GLN A 7 7.26 -15.59 -1.04
N GLU A 8 6.05 -15.84 -0.52
CA GLU A 8 4.83 -15.89 -1.32
C GLU A 8 4.52 -14.53 -1.97
N ILE A 9 4.56 -13.45 -1.18
CA ILE A 9 4.38 -12.07 -1.66
C ILE A 9 5.42 -11.75 -2.74
N GLN A 10 6.68 -12.08 -2.49
CA GLN A 10 7.78 -11.84 -3.43
C GLN A 10 7.54 -12.57 -4.75
N LYS A 11 7.16 -13.85 -4.70
CA LYS A 11 6.83 -14.63 -5.89
C LYS A 11 5.63 -14.04 -6.63
N SER A 12 4.56 -13.69 -5.92
CA SER A 12 3.34 -13.12 -6.52
C SER A 12 3.61 -11.78 -7.21
N ALA A 13 4.34 -10.87 -6.57
CA ALA A 13 4.78 -9.62 -7.18
C ALA A 13 5.72 -9.86 -8.38
N GLN A 14 6.54 -10.92 -8.35
CA GLN A 14 7.42 -11.28 -9.44
C GLN A 14 6.67 -11.80 -10.67
N GLU A 15 5.63 -12.60 -10.49
CA GLU A 15 4.84 -13.22 -11.56
C GLU A 15 3.71 -12.33 -12.09
N ALA A 16 3.33 -11.29 -11.36
CA ALA A 16 2.30 -10.35 -11.77
C ALA A 16 2.74 -9.43 -12.91
N ASP A 17 1.79 -9.06 -13.77
CA ASP A 17 1.98 -8.05 -14.82
C ASP A 17 2.11 -6.65 -14.20
N LEU A 18 1.34 -6.39 -13.14
CA LEU A 18 1.30 -5.14 -12.40
C LEU A 18 1.23 -5.36 -10.88
N VAL A 19 1.71 -4.38 -10.11
CA VAL A 19 1.60 -4.38 -8.64
C VAL A 19 0.86 -3.13 -8.18
N LEU A 20 -0.20 -3.29 -7.40
CA LEU A 20 -0.95 -2.20 -6.79
C LEU A 20 -0.69 -2.19 -5.29
N VAL A 21 -0.21 -1.07 -4.74
CA VAL A 21 0.18 -0.99 -3.33
C VAL A 21 -0.67 0.06 -2.61
N GLY A 22 -1.16 -0.29 -1.43
CA GLY A 22 -1.89 0.59 -0.53
C GLY A 22 -1.20 0.63 0.82
N ILE A 23 -0.76 1.81 1.25
CA ILE A 23 -0.03 2.03 2.50
C ILE A 23 -0.93 2.75 3.50
N GLY A 24 -1.14 2.11 4.65
CA GLY A 24 -1.94 2.66 5.73
C GLY A 24 -1.14 3.07 6.96
N THR A 25 -1.88 3.29 8.05
CA THR A 25 -1.40 4.00 9.24
C THR A 25 -0.41 3.22 10.09
N GLU A 26 -0.26 1.90 9.91
CA GLU A 26 0.86 1.18 10.53
C GLU A 26 2.23 1.72 10.06
N PHE A 27 2.31 2.35 8.89
CA PHE A 27 3.52 3.03 8.36
C PHE A 27 3.64 4.50 8.79
N SER A 28 2.88 4.96 9.80
CA SER A 28 2.96 6.36 10.25
C SER A 28 3.85 6.53 11.48
N LYS A 29 4.43 7.72 11.65
CA LYS A 29 5.20 8.11 12.85
C LYS A 29 4.46 7.91 14.18
N LYS A 30 3.13 7.81 14.15
CA LYS A 30 2.29 7.55 15.34
C LYS A 30 2.31 6.08 15.76
N ASN A 31 2.64 5.16 14.85
CA ASN A 31 2.51 3.72 15.05
C ASN A 31 3.83 2.93 14.95
N ALA A 32 4.89 3.50 14.38
CA ALA A 32 6.21 2.88 14.30
C ALA A 32 7.33 3.93 14.33
N ARG A 33 8.57 3.50 14.64
CA ARG A 33 9.74 4.39 14.61
C ARG A 33 10.05 4.80 13.18
N LYS A 34 10.55 6.03 12.96
CA LYS A 34 10.89 6.52 11.62
C LYS A 34 11.87 5.56 10.92
N GLU A 35 12.85 5.06 11.64
CA GLU A 35 13.90 4.18 11.11
C GLU A 35 13.31 2.85 10.64
N GLU A 36 12.35 2.28 11.37
CA GLU A 36 11.63 1.06 11.00
C GLU A 36 10.78 1.28 9.74
N ILE A 37 10.06 2.41 9.67
CA ILE A 37 9.23 2.78 8.53
C ILE A 37 10.10 2.94 7.27
N MET A 38 11.22 3.66 7.39
CA MET A 38 12.12 3.90 6.26
C MET A 38 12.78 2.61 5.78
N GLU A 39 13.17 1.71 6.68
CA GLU A 39 13.70 0.40 6.32
C GLU A 39 12.62 -0.47 5.65
N ALA A 40 11.38 -0.45 6.15
CA ALA A 40 10.26 -1.14 5.52
C ALA A 40 9.97 -0.59 4.11
N TYR A 41 10.02 0.73 3.91
CA TYR A 41 9.92 1.33 2.58
C TYR A 41 11.08 0.95 1.68
N ARG A 42 12.31 0.83 2.21
CA ARG A 42 13.47 0.35 1.44
C ARG A 42 13.25 -1.08 0.94
N LYS A 43 12.78 -1.98 1.81
CA LYS A 43 12.43 -3.37 1.45
C LYS A 43 11.30 -3.42 0.42
N LEU A 44 10.28 -2.57 0.56
CA LEU A 44 9.21 -2.45 -0.42
C LEU A 44 9.74 -1.92 -1.78
N ALA A 45 10.64 -0.94 -1.77
CA ALA A 45 11.27 -0.43 -2.99
C ALA A 45 12.08 -1.54 -3.71
N ASP A 46 12.82 -2.37 -2.96
CA ASP A 46 13.54 -3.53 -3.50
C ASP A 46 12.57 -4.53 -4.16
N LEU A 47 11.42 -4.81 -3.52
CA LEU A 47 10.38 -5.69 -4.06
C LEU A 47 9.76 -5.14 -5.37
N LEU A 48 9.57 -3.82 -5.44
CA LEU A 48 8.95 -3.14 -6.58
C LEU A 48 9.94 -2.85 -7.73
N LYS A 49 11.24 -3.11 -7.55
CA LYS A 49 12.27 -2.82 -8.54
C LYS A 49 11.99 -3.52 -9.86
N GLY A 50 11.90 -2.73 -10.94
CA GLY A 50 11.61 -3.23 -12.28
C GLY A 50 10.16 -3.67 -12.51
N LYS A 51 9.25 -3.45 -11.54
CA LYS A 51 7.82 -3.72 -11.67
C LYS A 51 7.06 -2.52 -12.20
N ASN A 52 5.97 -2.78 -12.92
CA ASN A 52 5.00 -1.75 -13.24
C ASN A 52 4.04 -1.62 -12.06
N TYR A 53 4.23 -0.61 -11.23
CA TYR A 53 3.43 -0.41 -10.03
C TYR A 53 2.81 0.98 -9.94
N PHE A 54 1.81 1.08 -9.06
CA PHE A 54 1.31 2.34 -8.52
C PHE A 54 1.03 2.16 -7.03
N LEU A 55 1.28 3.20 -6.24
CA LEU A 55 1.14 3.20 -4.80
C LEU A 55 0.18 4.31 -4.34
N LEU A 56 -0.70 3.96 -3.42
CA LEU A 56 -1.58 4.89 -2.71
C LEU A 56 -1.21 4.90 -1.23
N THR A 57 -1.28 6.07 -0.61
CA THR A 57 -1.19 6.16 0.84
C THR A 57 -2.24 7.08 1.43
N VAL A 58 -2.70 6.74 2.64
CA VAL A 58 -3.52 7.63 3.48
C VAL A 58 -2.70 8.40 4.50
N ASN A 59 -1.38 8.16 4.57
CA ASN A 59 -0.51 8.82 5.54
C ASN A 59 -0.15 10.23 5.04
N THR A 60 -0.15 11.20 5.95
CA THR A 60 0.17 12.60 5.66
C THR A 60 1.57 13.00 6.15
N ASP A 61 2.33 12.10 6.79
CA ASP A 61 3.61 12.43 7.44
C ASP A 61 4.81 12.58 6.48
N ASP A 62 4.54 12.46 5.18
CA ASP A 62 5.45 12.62 4.04
C ASP A 62 6.66 11.67 4.00
N LEU A 63 6.72 10.64 4.86
CA LEU A 63 7.86 9.71 4.89
C LEU A 63 8.01 8.89 3.60
N ILE A 64 6.89 8.55 2.96
CA ILE A 64 6.91 7.82 1.68
C ILE A 64 7.70 8.57 0.60
N PHE A 65 7.65 9.91 0.60
CA PHE A 65 8.36 10.76 -0.37
C PHE A 65 9.85 10.95 -0.02
N GLU A 66 10.26 10.61 1.19
CA GLU A 66 11.68 10.53 1.58
C GLU A 66 12.30 9.16 1.24
N SER A 67 11.49 8.19 0.79
CA SER A 67 11.94 6.83 0.49
C SER A 67 12.56 6.69 -0.91
N ALA A 68 13.05 5.49 -1.22
CA ALA A 68 13.57 5.15 -2.55
C ALA A 68 12.48 4.81 -3.59
N ILE A 69 11.20 4.93 -3.22
CA ILE A 69 10.07 4.68 -4.13
C ILE A 69 9.91 5.88 -5.07
N ASP A 70 9.67 5.60 -6.35
CA ASP A 70 9.51 6.64 -7.37
C ASP A 70 8.28 7.51 -7.06
N SER A 71 8.49 8.81 -6.81
CA SER A 71 7.42 9.75 -6.48
C SER A 71 6.38 9.87 -7.58
N GLU A 72 6.75 9.63 -8.85
CA GLU A 72 5.82 9.62 -9.99
C GLU A 72 4.87 8.41 -9.96
N ARG A 73 5.11 7.44 -9.07
CA ARG A 73 4.27 6.25 -8.85
C ARG A 73 3.44 6.31 -7.57
N ILE A 74 3.51 7.41 -6.80
CA ILE A 74 2.81 7.56 -5.51
C ILE A 74 1.65 8.54 -5.67
N VAL A 75 0.51 8.29 -5.03
CA VAL A 75 -0.55 9.28 -4.82
C VAL A 75 -0.95 9.32 -3.34
N ALA A 76 -1.09 10.51 -2.79
CA ALA A 76 -1.39 10.76 -1.38
C ALA A 76 -2.62 11.68 -1.23
N PRO A 77 -3.84 11.14 -1.46
CA PRO A 77 -5.08 11.92 -1.47
C PRO A 77 -5.57 12.32 -0.06
N CYS A 78 -4.82 12.05 1.00
CA CYS A 78 -5.11 12.59 2.34
C CYS A 78 -4.29 13.85 2.65
N GLY A 79 -3.36 14.23 1.76
CA GLY A 79 -2.56 15.44 1.88
C GLY A 79 -1.16 15.23 2.46
N SER A 80 -0.58 16.33 2.97
CA SER A 80 0.80 16.43 3.44
C SER A 80 0.91 17.36 4.65
N ASP A 81 1.43 16.83 5.76
CA ASP A 81 1.68 17.58 7.00
C ASP A 81 2.69 18.70 6.77
N LYS A 82 3.71 18.49 5.90
CA LYS A 82 4.74 19.50 5.61
C LYS A 82 4.16 20.77 4.98
N THR A 83 3.11 20.63 4.18
CA THR A 83 2.51 21.72 3.41
C THR A 83 1.29 22.32 4.10
N GLY A 84 0.77 21.65 5.12
CA GLY A 84 -0.46 22.04 5.82
C GLY A 84 -1.74 21.72 5.05
N ASN A 85 -1.66 21.15 3.84
CA ASN A 85 -2.82 20.71 3.08
C ASN A 85 -3.16 19.26 3.48
N VAL A 86 -4.01 19.06 4.48
CA VAL A 86 -4.43 17.73 4.97
C VAL A 86 -5.95 17.62 5.00
N VAL A 87 -6.48 16.42 4.74
CA VAL A 87 -7.92 16.16 4.57
C VAL A 87 -8.79 16.49 5.79
N THR A 88 -8.17 16.68 6.96
CA THR A 88 -8.85 17.09 8.19
C THR A 88 -9.02 18.61 8.34
N ASN A 89 -8.42 19.41 7.46
CA ASN A 89 -8.51 20.86 7.50
C ASN A 89 -9.70 21.37 6.67
N ASP A 90 -10.33 22.44 7.12
CA ASP A 90 -11.50 23.04 6.45
C ASP A 90 -11.17 23.58 5.05
N ASP A 91 -9.92 23.98 4.82
CA ASP A 91 -9.39 24.52 3.56
C ASP A 91 -8.63 23.48 2.72
N TYR A 92 -8.90 22.19 2.93
CA TYR A 92 -8.29 21.10 2.16
C TYR A 92 -8.50 21.28 0.65
N ASP A 93 -7.40 21.29 -0.11
CA ASP A 93 -7.38 21.49 -1.55
C ASP A 93 -6.98 20.20 -2.27
N GLU A 94 -7.97 19.55 -2.88
CA GLU A 94 -7.77 18.31 -3.65
C GLU A 94 -6.90 18.53 -4.90
N SER A 95 -6.86 19.75 -5.45
CA SER A 95 -6.20 20.04 -6.73
C SER A 95 -4.71 19.68 -6.73
N TRP A 96 -4.08 19.62 -5.55
CA TRP A 96 -2.68 19.27 -5.35
C TRP A 96 -2.36 17.83 -5.78
N TYR A 97 -3.23 16.87 -5.50
CA TYR A 97 -2.99 15.47 -5.86
C TYR A 97 -3.69 15.07 -7.16
N MET A 98 -4.61 15.90 -7.68
CA MET A 98 -5.41 15.58 -8.87
C MET A 98 -4.59 15.17 -10.10
N PRO A 99 -3.49 15.86 -10.50
CA PRO A 99 -2.68 15.42 -11.63
C PRO A 99 -2.10 14.00 -11.45
N GLN A 100 -1.75 13.66 -10.21
CA GLN A 100 -1.21 12.35 -9.87
C GLN A 100 -2.32 11.29 -9.77
N TRP A 101 -3.51 11.68 -9.33
CA TRP A 101 -4.72 10.86 -9.35
C TRP A 101 -5.16 10.50 -10.76
N GLU A 102 -5.04 11.42 -11.73
CA GLU A 102 -5.30 11.13 -13.14
C GLU A 102 -4.34 10.09 -13.70
N LYS A 103 -3.05 10.16 -13.35
CA LYS A 103 -2.08 9.12 -13.70
C LYS A 103 -2.45 7.77 -13.07
N TYR A 104 -2.80 7.76 -11.79
CA TYR A 104 -3.24 6.55 -11.07
C TYR A 104 -4.46 5.92 -11.73
N THR A 105 -5.51 6.70 -11.97
CA THR A 105 -6.77 6.21 -12.55
C THR A 105 -6.59 5.72 -13.99
N LYS A 106 -5.74 6.39 -14.79
CA LYS A 106 -5.35 5.89 -16.11
C LYS A 106 -4.55 4.59 -16.03
N TRP A 107 -3.63 4.49 -15.07
CA TRP A 107 -2.88 3.25 -14.82
C TRP A 107 -3.81 2.09 -14.42
N LEU A 108 -4.81 2.36 -13.56
CA LEU A 108 -5.82 1.38 -13.15
C LEU A 108 -6.61 0.82 -14.33
N GLN A 109 -6.97 1.64 -15.32
CA GLN A 109 -7.64 1.16 -16.53
C GLN A 109 -6.80 0.10 -17.27
N GLY A 110 -5.47 0.23 -17.23
CA GLY A 110 -4.52 -0.74 -17.79
C GLY A 110 -4.43 -2.07 -17.03
N THR A 111 -5.05 -2.18 -15.86
CA THR A 111 -5.05 -3.42 -15.05
C THR A 111 -6.08 -4.44 -15.50
N VAL A 112 -7.06 -4.04 -16.32
CA VAL A 112 -8.15 -4.92 -16.77
C VAL A 112 -7.57 -6.12 -17.52
N ASN A 113 -8.00 -7.33 -17.13
CA ASN A 113 -7.57 -8.61 -17.73
C ASN A 113 -6.07 -8.92 -17.59
N LYS A 114 -5.35 -8.20 -16.72
CA LYS A 114 -3.96 -8.47 -16.35
C LYS A 114 -3.86 -9.16 -14.99
N LYS A 115 -2.79 -9.92 -14.77
CA LYS A 115 -2.46 -10.46 -13.45
C LYS A 115 -1.96 -9.32 -12.57
N VAL A 116 -2.64 -9.04 -11.47
CA VAL A 116 -2.28 -7.94 -10.57
C VAL A 116 -2.02 -8.50 -9.17
N CYS A 117 -0.84 -8.21 -8.64
CA CYS A 117 -0.55 -8.41 -7.23
C CYS A 117 -1.00 -7.16 -6.46
N VAL A 118 -1.94 -7.31 -5.53
CA VAL A 118 -2.43 -6.19 -4.71
C VAL A 118 -1.85 -6.34 -3.30
N LEU A 119 -1.12 -5.34 -2.82
CA LEU A 119 -0.54 -5.29 -1.48
C LEU A 119 -1.26 -4.23 -0.66
N GLU A 120 -2.09 -4.65 0.30
CA GLU A 120 -2.74 -3.76 1.27
C GLU A 120 -1.98 -3.86 2.61
N LEU A 121 -1.12 -2.86 2.87
CA LEU A 121 -0.13 -2.86 3.95
C LEU A 121 -0.56 -1.88 5.05
N GLY A 122 -1.03 -2.40 6.18
CA GLY A 122 -1.34 -1.61 7.38
C GLY A 122 -2.54 -0.67 7.23
N VAL A 123 -3.46 -0.99 6.31
CA VAL A 123 -4.62 -0.14 5.99
C VAL A 123 -5.78 -0.41 6.95
N GLY A 124 -5.99 0.54 7.86
CA GLY A 124 -7.09 0.51 8.82
C GLY A 124 -8.43 1.01 8.24
N PHE A 125 -9.21 1.67 9.10
CA PHE A 125 -10.56 2.19 8.81
C PHE A 125 -10.67 3.72 8.92
N GLU A 126 -9.56 4.45 8.93
CA GLU A 126 -9.59 5.92 9.00
C GLU A 126 -10.20 6.54 7.73
N TYR A 127 -9.69 6.13 6.56
CA TYR A 127 -10.22 6.52 5.24
C TYR A 127 -10.43 5.29 4.35
N PRO A 128 -11.38 4.39 4.69
CA PRO A 128 -11.48 3.08 4.05
C PRO A 128 -11.93 3.16 2.58
N THR A 129 -12.60 4.24 2.19
CA THR A 129 -13.00 4.50 0.79
C THR A 129 -11.82 4.79 -0.13
N VAL A 130 -10.68 5.26 0.41
CA VAL A 130 -9.48 5.62 -0.37
C VAL A 130 -8.73 4.39 -0.83
N ILE A 131 -8.50 3.43 0.07
CA ILE A 131 -7.71 2.22 -0.22
C ILE A 131 -8.54 0.96 -0.03
N ARG A 132 -9.00 0.69 1.20
CA ARG A 132 -9.57 -0.62 1.57
C ARG A 132 -10.72 -1.06 0.67
N PHE A 133 -11.79 -0.28 0.61
CA PHE A 133 -12.98 -0.60 -0.19
C PHE A 133 -12.70 -0.47 -1.70
N ALA A 134 -11.80 0.44 -2.08
CA ALA A 134 -11.37 0.58 -3.47
C ALA A 134 -10.64 -0.67 -3.97
N PHE A 135 -9.71 -1.21 -3.17
CA PHE A 135 -8.93 -2.40 -3.49
C PHE A 135 -9.81 -3.65 -3.49
N GLU A 136 -10.71 -3.78 -2.51
CA GLU A 136 -11.72 -4.85 -2.50
C GLU A 136 -12.55 -4.83 -3.79
N LYS A 137 -12.99 -3.65 -4.24
CA LYS A 137 -13.73 -3.49 -5.51
C LYS A 137 -12.88 -3.90 -6.72
N ILE A 138 -11.59 -3.53 -6.76
CA ILE A 138 -10.67 -3.92 -7.85
C ILE A 138 -10.53 -5.44 -7.91
N VAL A 139 -10.30 -6.09 -6.77
CA VAL A 139 -10.18 -7.55 -6.68
C VAL A 139 -11.50 -8.22 -7.02
N TYR A 140 -12.63 -7.66 -6.60
CA TYR A 140 -13.95 -8.19 -6.94
C TYR A 140 -14.17 -8.24 -8.46
N PHE A 141 -13.84 -7.18 -9.19
CA PHE A 141 -14.07 -7.14 -10.64
C PHE A 141 -12.98 -7.85 -11.46
N ASN A 142 -11.71 -7.74 -11.09
CA ASN A 142 -10.63 -8.39 -11.82
C ASN A 142 -10.31 -9.77 -11.24
N GLN A 143 -10.82 -10.81 -11.89
CA GLN A 143 -10.64 -12.21 -11.50
C GLN A 143 -9.18 -12.72 -11.52
N LYS A 144 -8.26 -11.95 -12.11
CA LYS A 144 -6.82 -12.26 -12.17
C LYS A 144 -6.00 -11.56 -11.08
N CYS A 145 -6.64 -10.79 -10.19
CA CYS A 145 -5.98 -10.24 -9.02
C CYS A 145 -5.74 -11.31 -7.96
N HIS A 146 -4.63 -11.19 -7.24
CA HIS A 146 -4.47 -11.77 -5.90
C HIS A 146 -4.07 -10.67 -4.94
N MET A 147 -4.75 -10.59 -3.79
CA MET A 147 -4.51 -9.56 -2.78
C MET A 147 -3.86 -10.14 -1.53
N TYR A 148 -2.92 -9.41 -0.96
CA TYR A 148 -2.38 -9.66 0.36
C TYR A 148 -2.81 -8.53 1.28
N ARG A 149 -3.59 -8.85 2.30
CA ARG A 149 -4.04 -7.90 3.33
C ARG A 149 -3.24 -8.16 4.59
N ILE A 150 -2.40 -7.21 4.97
CA ILE A 150 -1.53 -7.32 6.13
C ILE A 150 -1.90 -6.23 7.13
N HIS A 151 -2.37 -6.66 8.30
CA HIS A 151 -2.70 -5.77 9.40
C HIS A 151 -2.80 -6.56 10.70
N GLU A 152 -2.25 -6.03 11.79
CA GLU A 152 -2.24 -6.70 13.11
C GLU A 152 -3.66 -6.96 13.65
N LYS A 153 -4.59 -6.02 13.42
CA LYS A 153 -5.95 -6.04 13.97
C LYS A 153 -7.03 -6.25 12.92
N PHE A 154 -6.85 -5.67 11.73
CA PHE A 154 -7.91 -5.59 10.73
C PHE A 154 -7.66 -6.48 9.50
N ALA A 155 -7.23 -7.73 9.72
CA ALA A 155 -6.94 -8.68 8.63
C ALA A 155 -8.19 -9.40 8.06
N GLN A 156 -9.41 -9.12 8.55
CA GLN A 156 -10.63 -9.77 8.09
C GLN A 156 -10.90 -9.60 6.59
N LEU A 157 -11.50 -10.64 5.98
CA LEU A 157 -11.81 -10.74 4.55
C LEU A 157 -13.31 -10.68 4.29
N THR A 158 -13.69 -10.09 3.15
CA THR A 158 -15.04 -10.17 2.62
C THR A 158 -15.24 -11.49 1.86
N PRO A 159 -16.41 -12.15 1.99
CA PRO A 159 -16.65 -13.47 1.40
C PRO A 159 -16.41 -13.57 -0.11
N GLU A 160 -16.65 -12.48 -0.85
CA GLU A 160 -16.64 -12.42 -2.31
C GLU A 160 -15.23 -12.47 -2.92
N ILE A 161 -14.19 -12.13 -2.14
CA ILE A 161 -12.80 -12.10 -2.61
C ILE A 161 -11.88 -13.01 -1.80
N LYS A 162 -12.43 -13.77 -0.84
CA LYS A 162 -11.65 -14.60 0.09
C LYS A 162 -10.71 -15.59 -0.63
N ASP A 163 -11.16 -16.17 -1.76
CA ASP A 163 -10.40 -17.18 -2.50
C ASP A 163 -9.23 -16.58 -3.30
N ARG A 164 -9.16 -15.24 -3.36
CA ARG A 164 -8.13 -14.45 -4.06
C ARG A 164 -7.49 -13.43 -3.14
N THR A 165 -7.61 -13.63 -1.83
CA THR A 165 -7.03 -12.77 -0.82
C THR A 165 -6.37 -13.58 0.28
N THR A 166 -5.09 -13.34 0.52
CA THR A 166 -4.35 -13.86 1.68
C THR A 166 -4.44 -12.84 2.81
N ALA A 167 -5.07 -13.21 3.92
CA ALA A 167 -5.08 -12.41 5.15
C ALA A 167 -3.86 -12.75 6.02
N VAL A 168 -3.12 -11.72 6.43
CA VAL A 168 -1.97 -11.84 7.33
C VAL A 168 -2.21 -10.99 8.57
N LYS A 169 -2.43 -11.66 9.71
CA LYS A 169 -2.65 -11.00 11.00
C LYS A 169 -1.30 -10.67 11.66
N GLU A 170 -0.58 -9.72 11.08
CA GLU A 170 0.71 -9.20 11.53
C GLU A 170 0.79 -7.70 11.22
N ASN A 171 1.57 -6.94 11.98
CA ASN A 171 1.88 -5.57 11.66
C ASN A 171 2.72 -5.49 10.37
N ALA A 172 2.27 -4.69 9.40
CA ALA A 172 2.85 -4.66 8.06
C ALA A 172 4.28 -4.12 8.01
N VAL A 173 4.63 -3.15 8.89
CA VAL A 173 6.02 -2.69 9.03
C VAL A 173 6.88 -3.86 9.52
N LYS A 174 6.46 -4.52 10.60
CA LYS A 174 7.19 -5.68 11.16
C LYS A 174 7.30 -6.84 10.18
N LEU A 175 6.27 -7.12 9.37
CA LEU A 175 6.34 -8.19 8.38
C LEU A 175 7.44 -7.96 7.33
N LEU A 176 7.61 -6.71 6.89
CA LEU A 176 8.63 -6.33 5.91
C LEU A 176 10.04 -6.29 6.50
N LEU A 177 10.16 -6.05 7.80
CA LEU A 177 11.40 -6.21 8.53
C LEU A 177 11.66 -7.71 8.74
N GLU A 178 12.86 -8.19 8.43
CA GLU A 178 13.24 -9.57 8.74
C GLU A 178 13.31 -9.77 10.27
N ASP A 179 13.12 -11.01 10.74
CA ASP A 179 13.30 -11.35 12.15
C ASP A 179 14.76 -11.02 12.55
N GLY A 180 14.97 -9.87 13.21
CA GLY A 180 16.30 -9.46 13.68
C GLY A 180 16.87 -8.17 13.09
N ALA A 181 16.09 -7.35 12.36
CA ALA A 181 16.46 -5.94 12.19
C ALA A 181 16.26 -5.19 13.52
N ASP A 182 17.14 -5.48 14.49
CA ASP A 182 17.38 -4.66 15.65
C ASP A 182 17.99 -3.36 15.11
N VAL A 183 17.12 -2.46 14.65
CA VAL A 183 17.51 -1.10 14.25
C VAL A 183 17.87 -0.38 15.54
N ARG A 184 19.13 -0.57 15.93
CA ARG A 184 19.81 0.09 17.05
C ARG A 184 20.16 1.52 16.70
#